data_AF-S2FAX3-F1
#
_entry.id   AF-S2FAX3-F1
#
_cell.length_a   1.000
_cell.length_b   1.000
_cell.length_c   1.000
_cell.angle_alpha   90.00
_cell.angle_beta   90.00
_cell.angle_gamma   90.00
#
_symmetry.space_group_name_H-M   'P 1'
#
loop_
_entity.id
_entity.type
_entity.pdbx_description
1 polymer ?
#
loop_
_entity_poly.entity_id
_entity_poly.type
_entity_poly.pdbx_seq_one_letter_code
_entity_poly.pdbx_strand_id
1 'polypeptide(L)'
;MAGKQISQQRPSVKPEQINDLVRSTEQDFSNIVSAMNSRMNFAQEALYAYQAMLGNSYLASVAMNNKASFALAMQQIASSGLTLNPAMGLAFLVPREGKVIADISYRGLMKIATDSRAVDLVVACSVYSRDTFSYNGANDEPIHVYDPFLAKHDRGEFRGVYVKAYLSIGKLLVHPVSAEDVYAARQLSSAWANTDPSKKKGPWDTHFDSMAIKTAIKIARKYWPMTSPALDNVISYLNEEGGEGFVGGAVTLETASREMHGPSSATQTNVVNLHEGVVYDVDPTPVVQPQADASPVGDSHYAQMDQSRSQGPIRTEGEAGAGSSPRDVNETLIRRIDQVHDRSMRTGAWQSAFDWATAQLKGDLLERANQKFRKGQAEYLAKQKVPA
;
A
#
# COMPACT_ATOMS: atom_id res chain seq x y z
N MET A 1 30.43 -36.08 -39.62
CA MET A 1 29.01 -36.31 -39.28
C MET A 1 28.33 -34.96 -39.10
N ALA A 2 27.16 -34.75 -39.69
CA ALA A 2 26.46 -33.47 -39.64
C ALA A 2 25.50 -33.41 -38.44
N GLY A 3 25.83 -32.60 -37.43
CA GLY A 3 24.92 -32.25 -36.34
C GLY A 3 24.11 -31.01 -36.70
N LYS A 4 22.94 -31.18 -37.34
CA LYS A 4 21.98 -30.07 -37.53
C LYS A 4 21.50 -29.60 -36.16
N GLN A 5 21.97 -28.45 -35.68
CA GLN A 5 21.21 -27.70 -34.69
C GLN A 5 19.96 -27.15 -35.37
N ILE A 6 18.80 -27.63 -34.92
CA ILE A 6 17.50 -27.29 -35.51
C ILE A 6 17.14 -25.87 -35.07
N SER A 7 17.34 -24.91 -35.96
CA SER A 7 16.76 -23.57 -35.84
C SER A 7 15.24 -23.66 -35.99
N GLN A 8 14.51 -23.87 -34.89
CA GLN A 8 13.06 -23.69 -34.89
C GLN A 8 12.73 -22.19 -34.91
N GLN A 9 12.90 -21.58 -36.09
CA GLN A 9 12.17 -20.35 -36.41
C GLN A 9 10.68 -20.71 -36.37
N ARG A 10 9.97 -20.24 -35.33
CA ARG A 10 8.51 -20.29 -35.33
C ARG A 10 8.02 -19.53 -36.58
N PRO A 11 6.99 -20.00 -37.28
CA PRO A 11 6.41 -19.23 -38.38
C PRO A 11 5.98 -17.87 -37.83
N SER A 12 6.48 -16.80 -38.45
CA SER A 12 5.98 -15.46 -38.19
C SER A 12 4.51 -15.42 -38.59
N VAL A 13 3.62 -15.26 -37.62
CA VAL A 13 2.18 -15.10 -37.86
C VAL A 13 2.00 -13.95 -38.85
N LYS A 14 1.32 -14.20 -39.97
CA LYS A 14 1.20 -13.19 -41.02
C LYS A 14 0.25 -12.06 -40.58
N PRO A 15 0.49 -10.80 -40.97
CA PRO A 15 -0.36 -9.67 -40.60
C PRO A 15 -1.84 -9.88 -40.96
N GLU A 16 -2.14 -10.53 -42.08
CA GLU A 16 -3.51 -10.82 -42.52
C GLU A 16 -4.21 -11.74 -41.51
N GLN A 17 -3.52 -12.79 -41.04
CA GLN A 17 -4.06 -13.72 -40.05
C GLN A 17 -4.36 -13.01 -38.71
N ILE A 18 -3.53 -12.05 -38.31
CA ILE A 18 -3.76 -11.23 -37.10
C ILE A 18 -5.03 -10.40 -37.27
N ASN A 19 -5.17 -9.70 -38.41
CA ASN A 19 -6.36 -8.90 -38.72
C ASN A 19 -7.64 -9.76 -38.75
N ASP A 20 -7.59 -10.95 -39.36
CA ASP A 20 -8.72 -11.89 -39.40
C ASP A 20 -9.11 -12.38 -38.00
N LEU A 21 -8.13 -12.73 -37.15
CA LEU A 21 -8.39 -13.14 -35.77
C LEU A 21 -8.99 -12.00 -34.94
N VAL A 22 -8.44 -10.79 -35.05
CA VAL A 22 -8.98 -9.62 -34.35
C VAL A 22 -10.44 -9.38 -34.77
N ARG A 23 -10.71 -9.33 -36.08
CA ARG A 23 -12.07 -9.14 -36.64
C ARG A 23 -13.06 -10.23 -36.22
N SER A 24 -12.60 -11.47 -36.04
CA SER A 24 -13.48 -12.55 -35.57
C SER A 24 -14.09 -12.31 -34.18
N THR A 25 -13.56 -11.36 -33.40
CA THR A 25 -14.09 -10.98 -32.07
C THR A 25 -15.15 -9.88 -32.10
N GLU A 26 -15.41 -9.26 -33.26
CA GLU A 26 -16.24 -8.06 -33.42
C GLU A 26 -17.67 -8.21 -32.87
N GLN A 27 -18.32 -9.34 -33.15
CA GLN A 27 -19.72 -9.57 -32.78
C GLN A 27 -19.90 -9.65 -31.27
N ASP A 28 -19.14 -10.52 -30.59
CA ASP A 28 -19.23 -10.69 -29.14
C ASP A 28 -18.81 -9.42 -28.39
N PHE A 29 -17.74 -8.76 -28.86
CA PHE A 29 -17.29 -7.49 -28.32
C PHE A 29 -18.40 -6.44 -28.40
N SER A 30 -19.03 -6.29 -29.56
CA SER A 30 -20.12 -5.31 -29.79
C SER A 30 -21.39 -5.65 -29.00
N ASN A 31 -21.70 -6.93 -28.84
CA ASN A 31 -22.80 -7.41 -28.00
C ASN A 31 -22.60 -7.00 -26.53
N ILE A 32 -21.39 -7.22 -25.98
CA ILE A 32 -21.04 -6.85 -24.60
C ILE A 32 -21.07 -5.33 -24.41
N VAL A 33 -20.43 -4.57 -25.32
CA VAL A 33 -20.44 -3.09 -25.28
C VAL A 33 -21.87 -2.54 -25.27
N SER A 34 -22.75 -3.12 -26.09
CA SER A 34 -24.18 -2.74 -26.14
C SER A 34 -24.91 -3.09 -24.85
N ALA A 35 -24.74 -4.32 -24.33
CA ALA A 35 -25.38 -4.76 -23.09
C ALA A 35 -24.95 -3.93 -21.86
N MET A 36 -23.71 -3.42 -21.86
CA MET A 36 -23.16 -2.60 -20.78
C MET A 36 -23.37 -1.09 -20.97
N ASN A 37 -24.01 -0.65 -22.07
CA ASN A 37 -24.10 0.76 -22.46
C ASN A 37 -22.73 1.47 -22.50
N SER A 38 -21.68 0.73 -22.86
CA SER A 38 -20.32 1.24 -22.96
C SER A 38 -20.12 2.06 -24.24
N ARG A 39 -19.15 2.99 -24.21
CA ARG A 39 -18.82 3.85 -25.37
C ARG A 39 -17.59 3.37 -26.15
N MET A 40 -17.13 2.15 -25.89
CA MET A 40 -15.97 1.58 -26.56
C MET A 40 -16.24 1.37 -28.05
N ASN A 41 -15.23 1.66 -28.88
CA ASN A 41 -15.32 1.50 -30.32
C ASN A 41 -14.48 0.30 -30.76
N PHE A 42 -15.12 -0.75 -31.28
CA PHE A 42 -14.42 -1.96 -31.68
C PHE A 42 -13.27 -1.70 -32.68
N ALA A 43 -13.45 -0.82 -33.67
CA ALA A 43 -12.41 -0.56 -34.66
C ALA A 43 -11.13 0.07 -34.06
N GLN A 44 -11.27 0.88 -33.00
CA GLN A 44 -10.12 1.41 -32.24
C GLN A 44 -9.44 0.31 -31.42
N GLU A 45 -10.20 -0.50 -30.67
CA GLU A 45 -9.65 -1.57 -29.84
C GLU A 45 -9.02 -2.69 -30.68
N ALA A 46 -9.62 -3.00 -31.83
CA ALA A 46 -9.07 -3.89 -32.84
C ALA A 46 -7.71 -3.40 -33.36
N LEU A 47 -7.56 -2.10 -33.62
CA LEU A 47 -6.30 -1.50 -34.04
C LEU A 47 -5.23 -1.63 -32.94
N TYR A 48 -5.57 -1.38 -31.68
CA TYR A 48 -4.63 -1.55 -30.56
C TYR A 48 -4.25 -3.02 -30.34
N ALA A 49 -5.20 -3.96 -30.41
CA ALA A 49 -4.95 -5.39 -30.31
C ALA A 49 -4.02 -5.88 -31.45
N TYR A 50 -4.30 -5.47 -32.69
CA TYR A 50 -3.47 -5.74 -33.87
C TYR A 50 -2.04 -5.20 -33.70
N GLN A 51 -1.88 -3.96 -33.24
CA GLN A 51 -0.58 -3.35 -32.96
C GLN A 51 0.18 -4.08 -31.84
N ALA A 52 -0.50 -4.48 -30.75
CA ALA A 52 0.11 -5.24 -29.66
C ALA A 52 0.62 -6.61 -30.13
N MET A 53 -0.13 -7.28 -31.01
CA MET A 53 0.29 -8.56 -31.60
C MET A 53 1.45 -8.40 -32.61
N LEU A 54 1.45 -7.34 -33.44
CA LEU A 54 2.59 -7.05 -34.32
C LEU A 54 3.87 -6.73 -33.54
N GLY A 55 3.75 -5.95 -32.46
CA GLY A 55 4.89 -5.59 -31.60
C GLY A 55 5.42 -6.74 -30.75
N ASN A 56 4.66 -7.83 -30.62
CA ASN A 56 5.03 -8.99 -29.80
C ASN A 56 4.71 -10.31 -30.52
N SER A 57 5.69 -10.83 -31.26
CA SER A 57 5.57 -12.09 -32.00
C SER A 57 5.26 -13.31 -31.11
N TYR A 58 5.64 -13.27 -29.82
CA TYR A 58 5.25 -14.31 -28.87
C TYR A 58 3.75 -14.26 -28.56
N LEU A 59 3.21 -13.07 -28.25
CA LEU A 59 1.76 -12.85 -28.09
C LEU A 59 0.99 -13.28 -29.35
N ALA A 60 1.45 -12.87 -30.54
CA ALA A 60 0.83 -13.30 -31.79
C ALA A 60 0.81 -14.83 -31.95
N SER A 61 1.91 -15.52 -31.63
CA SER A 61 1.98 -16.98 -31.69
C SER A 61 1.04 -17.67 -30.69
N VAL A 62 0.90 -17.12 -29.46
CA VAL A 62 -0.01 -17.65 -28.43
C VAL A 62 -1.46 -17.45 -28.83
N ALA A 63 -1.83 -16.26 -29.33
CA ALA A 63 -3.18 -15.97 -29.81
C ALA A 63 -3.61 -16.87 -30.98
N MET A 64 -2.70 -17.18 -31.93
CA MET A 64 -3.00 -18.09 -33.04
C MET A 64 -3.19 -19.54 -32.60
N ASN A 65 -2.39 -19.99 -31.63
CA ASN A 65 -2.48 -21.35 -31.10
C ASN A 65 -3.70 -21.51 -30.17
N ASN A 66 -4.16 -20.45 -29.52
CA ASN A 66 -5.30 -20.44 -28.61
C ASN A 66 -6.24 -19.24 -28.90
N LYS A 67 -6.90 -19.29 -30.05
CA LYS A 67 -7.83 -18.25 -30.53
C LYS A 67 -8.97 -17.96 -29.56
N ALA A 68 -9.46 -19.00 -28.87
CA ALA A 68 -10.49 -18.87 -27.85
C ALA A 68 -10.04 -17.98 -26.67
N SER A 69 -8.81 -18.17 -26.17
CA SER A 69 -8.28 -17.29 -25.11
C SER A 69 -8.12 -15.84 -25.56
N PHE A 70 -7.73 -15.60 -26.81
CA PHE A 70 -7.69 -14.24 -27.38
C PHE A 70 -9.09 -13.62 -27.48
N ALA A 71 -10.08 -14.36 -27.96
CA ALA A 71 -11.46 -13.89 -28.04
C ALA A 71 -12.02 -13.57 -26.64
N LEU A 72 -11.80 -14.44 -25.65
CA LEU A 72 -12.17 -14.20 -24.26
C LEU A 72 -11.46 -12.96 -23.68
N ALA A 73 -10.17 -12.75 -23.99
CA ALA A 73 -9.47 -11.53 -23.57
C ALA A 73 -10.11 -10.28 -24.17
N MET A 74 -10.46 -10.27 -25.47
CA MET A 74 -11.20 -9.16 -26.09
C MET A 74 -12.59 -8.93 -25.46
N GLN A 75 -13.31 -10.01 -25.11
CA GLN A 75 -14.58 -9.92 -24.38
C GLN A 75 -14.41 -9.36 -22.96
N GLN A 76 -13.31 -9.67 -22.26
CA GLN A 76 -12.99 -9.10 -20.95
C GLN A 76 -12.60 -7.61 -21.04
N ILE A 77 -11.91 -7.21 -22.10
CA ILE A 77 -11.66 -5.80 -22.43
C ILE A 77 -12.98 -5.04 -22.58
N ALA A 78 -13.92 -5.54 -23.40
CA ALA A 78 -15.28 -4.98 -23.51
C ALA A 78 -16.01 -4.94 -22.16
N SER A 79 -15.96 -6.05 -21.40
CA SER A 79 -16.63 -6.20 -20.10
C SER A 79 -16.09 -5.27 -19.01
N SER A 80 -14.81 -4.89 -19.11
CA SER A 80 -14.18 -3.95 -18.16
C SER A 80 -14.47 -2.48 -18.48
N GLY A 81 -14.91 -2.17 -19.70
CA GLY A 81 -15.02 -0.79 -20.19
C GLY A 81 -13.67 -0.10 -20.45
N LEU A 82 -12.53 -0.80 -20.34
CA LEU A 82 -11.19 -0.24 -20.45
C LEU A 82 -10.58 -0.45 -21.84
N THR A 83 -10.02 0.62 -22.41
CA THR A 83 -9.33 0.57 -23.70
C THR A 83 -7.94 -0.08 -23.60
N LEU A 84 -7.56 -0.78 -24.67
CA LEU A 84 -6.22 -1.29 -24.96
C LEU A 84 -5.25 -0.20 -25.43
N ASN A 85 -5.68 1.07 -25.52
CA ASN A 85 -4.84 2.19 -25.94
C ASN A 85 -3.53 2.26 -25.12
N PRO A 86 -2.35 2.02 -25.74
CA PRO A 86 -1.08 1.97 -25.04
C PRO A 86 -0.71 3.27 -24.32
N ALA A 87 -1.16 4.43 -24.83
CA ALA A 87 -0.91 5.73 -24.20
C ALA A 87 -1.66 5.92 -22.88
N MET A 88 -2.82 5.25 -22.71
CA MET A 88 -3.57 5.27 -21.45
C MET A 88 -3.05 4.22 -20.47
N GLY A 89 -2.58 3.07 -20.97
CA GLY A 89 -1.98 2.01 -20.15
C GLY A 89 -2.94 1.41 -19.11
N LEU A 90 -4.22 1.30 -19.46
CA LEU A 90 -5.28 0.81 -18.56
C LEU A 90 -5.39 -0.72 -18.59
N ALA A 91 -5.30 -1.31 -19.78
CA ALA A 91 -5.42 -2.74 -20.01
C ALA A 91 -4.46 -3.20 -21.12
N PHE A 92 -4.07 -4.48 -21.08
CA PHE A 92 -3.09 -5.07 -21.97
C PHE A 92 -3.48 -6.50 -22.37
N LEU A 93 -3.05 -6.95 -23.55
CA LEU A 93 -3.11 -8.36 -23.94
C LEU A 93 -1.78 -9.03 -23.58
N VAL A 94 -1.78 -9.93 -22.61
CA VAL A 94 -0.58 -10.57 -22.06
C VAL A 94 -0.61 -12.07 -22.36
N PRO A 95 0.44 -12.64 -23.00
CA PRO A 95 0.56 -14.08 -23.14
C PRO A 95 1.05 -14.69 -21.83
N ARG A 96 0.26 -15.59 -21.23
CA ARG A 96 0.57 -16.30 -19.98
C ARG A 96 0.16 -17.76 -20.11
N GLU A 97 1.08 -18.68 -19.81
CA GLU A 97 0.82 -20.14 -19.78
C GLU A 97 0.12 -20.71 -21.04
N GLY A 98 0.45 -20.17 -22.23
CA GLY A 98 -0.16 -20.61 -23.50
C GLY A 98 -1.58 -20.08 -23.77
N LYS A 99 -2.09 -19.18 -22.93
CA LYS A 99 -3.30 -18.39 -23.14
C LYS A 99 -2.96 -16.91 -23.38
N VAL A 100 -3.88 -16.16 -24.00
CA VAL A 100 -3.91 -14.69 -23.93
C VAL A 100 -4.86 -14.29 -22.79
N ILE A 101 -4.42 -13.33 -21.97
CA ILE A 101 -5.16 -12.79 -20.82
C ILE A 101 -5.29 -11.27 -20.99
N ALA A 102 -6.42 -10.70 -20.56
CA ALA A 102 -6.62 -9.25 -20.48
C ALA A 102 -6.09 -8.71 -19.15
N ASP A 103 -4.80 -8.36 -19.08
CA ASP A 103 -4.18 -7.87 -17.85
C ASP A 103 -4.51 -6.39 -17.64
N ILE A 104 -5.20 -6.08 -16.54
CA ILE A 104 -5.66 -4.74 -16.20
C ILE A 104 -4.65 -4.08 -15.25
N SER A 105 -4.17 -2.89 -15.56
CA SER A 105 -3.20 -2.19 -14.71
C SER A 105 -3.83 -1.64 -13.44
N TYR A 106 -3.00 -1.21 -12.48
CA TYR A 106 -3.49 -0.45 -11.32
C TYR A 106 -4.27 0.81 -11.74
N ARG A 107 -3.90 1.44 -12.87
CA ARG A 107 -4.61 2.60 -13.44
C ARG A 107 -5.96 2.19 -14.00
N GLY A 108 -6.06 1.00 -14.61
CA GLY A 108 -7.32 0.39 -15.02
C GLY A 108 -8.26 0.15 -13.84
N LEU A 109 -7.77 -0.42 -12.74
CA LEU A 109 -8.57 -0.62 -11.52
C LEU A 109 -9.07 0.71 -10.93
N MET A 110 -8.20 1.73 -10.84
CA MET A 110 -8.61 3.09 -10.43
C MET A 110 -9.67 3.66 -11.38
N LYS A 111 -9.50 3.50 -12.69
CA LYS A 111 -10.42 4.02 -13.71
C LYS A 111 -11.82 3.40 -13.58
N ILE A 112 -11.92 2.07 -13.41
CA ILE A 112 -13.20 1.39 -13.17
C ILE A 112 -13.85 1.92 -11.89
N ALA A 113 -13.07 2.12 -10.81
CA ALA A 113 -13.58 2.64 -9.54
C ALA A 113 -14.18 4.06 -9.68
N THR A 114 -13.53 4.92 -10.48
CA THR A 114 -14.02 6.28 -10.74
C THR A 114 -15.20 6.31 -11.72
N ASP A 115 -15.18 5.45 -12.74
CA ASP A 115 -16.27 5.37 -13.73
C ASP A 115 -17.56 4.81 -13.11
N SER A 116 -17.43 3.86 -12.18
CA SER A 116 -18.57 3.32 -11.42
C SER A 116 -19.12 4.27 -10.36
N ARG A 117 -18.49 5.42 -10.13
CA ARG A 117 -18.82 6.37 -9.04
C ARG A 117 -18.73 5.75 -7.64
N ALA A 118 -17.95 4.68 -7.47
CA ALA A 118 -17.63 4.15 -6.14
C ALA A 118 -16.77 5.15 -5.34
N VAL A 119 -15.92 5.87 -6.07
CA VAL A 119 -14.97 6.87 -5.58
C VAL A 119 -14.86 7.98 -6.62
N ASP A 120 -14.61 9.22 -6.22
CA ASP A 120 -14.35 10.36 -7.12
C ASP A 120 -12.89 10.38 -7.58
N LEU A 121 -11.98 9.96 -6.70
CA LEU A 121 -10.54 9.94 -6.93
C LEU A 121 -9.88 8.83 -6.11
N VAL A 122 -8.91 8.13 -6.72
CA VAL A 122 -7.98 7.23 -6.01
C VAL A 122 -6.56 7.75 -6.17
N VAL A 123 -5.81 7.81 -5.07
CA VAL A 123 -4.36 8.09 -5.06
C VAL A 123 -3.68 6.99 -4.26
N ALA A 124 -2.66 6.35 -4.82
CA ALA A 124 -1.89 5.33 -4.11
C ALA A 124 -0.39 5.62 -4.22
N CYS A 125 0.35 5.45 -3.13
CA CYS A 125 1.77 5.74 -3.07
C CYS A 125 2.54 4.71 -2.25
N SER A 126 3.67 4.25 -2.80
CA SER A 126 4.66 3.44 -2.07
C SER A 126 5.41 4.28 -1.03
N VAL A 127 5.65 3.67 0.12
CA VAL A 127 6.42 4.19 1.24
C VAL A 127 7.64 3.30 1.44
N TYR A 128 8.78 3.93 1.73
CA TYR A 128 10.09 3.32 1.89
C TYR A 128 10.73 3.73 3.24
N SER A 129 11.83 3.07 3.61
CA SER A 129 12.41 3.16 4.95
C SER A 129 13.06 4.49 5.31
N ARG A 130 13.44 5.32 4.31
CA ARG A 130 13.98 6.67 4.53
C ARG A 130 12.93 7.77 4.40
N ASP A 131 11.69 7.42 4.05
CA ASP A 131 10.58 8.37 4.03
C ASP A 131 10.03 8.62 5.43
N THR A 132 9.56 9.84 5.69
CA THR A 132 8.74 10.12 6.87
C THR A 132 7.28 9.85 6.52
N PHE A 133 6.68 8.82 7.10
CA PHE A 133 5.27 8.47 6.92
C PHE A 133 4.56 8.35 8.26
N SER A 134 3.40 9.01 8.40
CA SER A 134 2.49 8.91 9.54
C SER A 134 1.06 8.70 9.05
N TYR A 135 0.42 7.66 9.56
CA TYR A 135 -0.99 7.37 9.32
C TYR A 135 -1.84 8.04 10.40
N ASN A 136 -2.75 8.92 9.99
CA ASN A 136 -3.55 9.75 10.90
C ASN A 136 -4.93 9.17 11.22
N GLY A 137 -5.24 7.98 10.70
CA GLY A 137 -6.56 7.34 10.81
C GLY A 137 -7.21 7.13 9.45
N ALA A 138 -8.30 6.37 9.44
CA ALA A 138 -8.92 5.91 8.19
C ALA A 138 -9.62 7.02 7.39
N ASN A 139 -9.89 8.18 8.00
CA ASN A 139 -10.65 9.27 7.38
C ASN A 139 -9.84 10.57 7.18
N ASP A 140 -8.55 10.54 7.51
CA ASP A 140 -7.69 11.73 7.61
C ASP A 140 -6.45 11.60 6.72
N GLU A 141 -6.01 12.71 6.13
CA GLU A 141 -4.85 12.74 5.23
C GLU A 141 -3.58 12.22 5.94
N PRO A 142 -2.89 11.19 5.42
CA PRO A 142 -1.63 10.73 5.97
C PRO A 142 -0.51 11.72 5.64
N ILE A 143 0.44 11.87 6.56
CA ILE A 143 1.67 12.64 6.31
C ILE A 143 2.64 11.73 5.56
N HIS A 144 3.11 12.14 4.39
CA HIS A 144 4.14 11.44 3.64
C HIS A 144 5.15 12.46 3.08
N VAL A 145 6.33 12.53 3.70
CA VAL A 145 7.42 13.44 3.32
C VAL A 145 8.61 12.62 2.85
N TYR A 146 8.97 12.82 1.58
CA TYR A 146 10.11 12.22 0.89
C TYR A 146 10.58 13.19 -0.20
N ASP A 147 11.80 12.99 -0.71
CA ASP A 147 12.27 13.70 -1.90
C ASP A 147 11.77 12.95 -3.16
N PRO A 148 10.90 13.55 -3.99
CA PRO A 148 10.33 12.90 -5.18
C PRO A 148 11.33 12.75 -6.34
N PHE A 149 12.51 13.39 -6.26
CA PHE A 149 13.56 13.30 -7.28
C PHE A 149 14.64 12.28 -6.94
N LEU A 150 14.66 11.72 -5.72
CA LEU A 150 15.55 10.60 -5.38
C LEU A 150 15.19 9.34 -6.18
N ALA A 151 16.21 8.62 -6.61
CA ALA A 151 16.02 7.29 -7.17
C ALA A 151 15.44 6.35 -6.10
N LYS A 152 14.62 5.39 -6.51
CA LYS A 152 13.86 4.54 -5.56
C LYS A 152 14.76 3.78 -4.57
N HIS A 153 15.92 3.32 -5.02
CA HIS A 153 16.90 2.65 -4.16
C HIS A 153 17.49 3.59 -3.08
N ASP A 154 17.56 4.90 -3.34
CA ASP A 154 18.02 5.89 -2.36
C ASP A 154 16.97 6.22 -1.29
N ARG A 155 15.68 5.89 -1.52
CA ARG A 155 14.63 5.92 -0.49
C ARG A 155 14.68 4.71 0.45
N GLY A 156 15.53 3.72 0.17
CA GLY A 156 15.78 2.56 1.01
C GLY A 156 14.83 1.39 0.75
N GLU A 157 14.60 0.56 1.77
CA GLU A 157 13.77 -0.64 1.68
C GLU A 157 12.28 -0.29 1.60
N PHE A 158 11.52 -1.05 0.81
CA PHE A 158 10.08 -0.87 0.69
C PHE A 158 9.35 -1.25 1.99
N ARG A 159 8.50 -0.35 2.50
CA ARG A 159 7.72 -0.51 3.74
C ARG A 159 6.25 -0.83 3.53
N GLY A 160 5.68 -0.48 2.38
CA GLY A 160 4.27 -0.71 2.06
C GLY A 160 3.71 0.32 1.09
N VAL A 161 2.40 0.28 0.89
CA VAL A 161 1.63 1.25 0.07
C VAL A 161 0.47 1.75 0.91
N TYR A 162 0.11 3.04 0.81
CA TYR A 162 -1.21 3.50 1.24
C TYR A 162 -2.06 3.89 0.04
N VAL A 163 -3.35 3.62 0.13
CA VAL A 163 -4.38 4.00 -0.84
C VAL A 163 -5.32 5.00 -0.21
N LYS A 164 -5.51 6.14 -0.87
CA LYS A 164 -6.50 7.16 -0.56
C LYS A 164 -7.64 7.06 -1.57
N ALA A 165 -8.87 6.98 -1.09
CA ALA A 165 -10.08 6.98 -1.89
C ALA A 165 -10.99 8.11 -1.41
N TYR A 166 -11.25 9.09 -2.27
CA TYR A 166 -12.21 10.17 -1.99
C TYR A 166 -13.58 9.71 -2.46
N LEU A 167 -14.56 9.74 -1.57
CA LEU A 167 -15.95 9.37 -1.84
C LEU A 167 -16.77 10.60 -2.24
N SER A 168 -17.77 10.41 -3.10
CA SER A 168 -18.67 11.48 -3.56
C SER A 168 -19.47 12.20 -2.46
N ILE A 169 -19.46 11.65 -1.23
CA ILE A 169 -20.00 12.28 -0.01
C ILE A 169 -19.02 13.24 0.68
N GLY A 170 -17.89 13.59 0.03
CA GLY A 170 -16.87 14.47 0.60
C GLY A 170 -16.07 13.83 1.75
N LYS A 171 -15.99 12.51 1.79
CA LYS A 171 -15.21 11.74 2.78
C LYS A 171 -13.98 11.12 2.14
N LEU A 172 -12.90 11.05 2.90
CA LEU A 172 -11.69 10.33 2.54
C LEU A 172 -11.72 8.96 3.23
N LEU A 173 -11.27 7.92 2.52
CA LEU A 173 -10.88 6.63 3.09
C LEU A 173 -9.39 6.39 2.82
N VAL A 174 -8.61 6.08 3.85
CA VAL A 174 -7.17 5.79 3.76
C VAL A 174 -6.92 4.38 4.27
N HIS A 175 -6.33 3.55 3.42
CA HIS A 175 -5.99 2.17 3.73
C HIS A 175 -4.48 1.93 3.52
N PRO A 176 -3.69 1.81 4.60
CA PRO A 176 -2.30 1.35 4.52
C PRO A 176 -2.24 -0.18 4.38
N VAL A 177 -1.34 -0.65 3.54
CA VAL A 177 -1.03 -2.07 3.28
C VAL A 177 0.46 -2.26 3.50
N SER A 178 0.84 -3.25 4.32
CA SER A 178 2.24 -3.44 4.71
C SER A 178 3.06 -4.06 3.58
N ALA A 179 4.40 -3.92 3.65
CA ALA A 179 5.29 -4.66 2.77
C ALA A 179 5.12 -6.18 2.90
N GLU A 180 4.81 -6.68 4.09
CA GLU A 180 4.54 -8.10 4.35
C GLU A 180 3.34 -8.59 3.54
N ASP A 181 2.19 -7.89 3.60
CA ASP A 181 0.99 -8.23 2.83
C ASP A 181 1.25 -8.20 1.32
N VAL A 182 1.99 -7.18 0.84
CA VAL A 182 2.39 -7.07 -0.57
C VAL A 182 3.34 -8.19 -1.00
N TYR A 183 4.24 -8.64 -0.13
CA TYR A 183 5.15 -9.75 -0.43
C TYR A 183 4.46 -11.12 -0.33
N ALA A 184 3.49 -11.31 0.56
CA ALA A 184 2.64 -12.49 0.60
C ALA A 184 1.80 -12.59 -0.68
N ALA A 185 1.17 -11.49 -1.10
CA ALA A 185 0.48 -11.38 -2.39
C ALA A 185 1.38 -11.72 -3.58
N ARG A 186 2.62 -11.21 -3.59
CA ARG A 186 3.60 -11.52 -4.64
C ARG A 186 3.88 -13.02 -4.73
N GLN A 187 4.00 -13.72 -3.60
CA GLN A 187 4.29 -15.17 -3.60
C GLN A 187 3.19 -15.99 -4.28
N LEU A 188 1.93 -15.57 -4.19
CA LEU A 188 0.78 -16.23 -4.84
C LEU A 188 0.65 -15.90 -6.34
N SER A 189 1.35 -14.89 -6.84
CA SER A 189 1.27 -14.48 -8.25
C SER A 189 2.02 -15.45 -9.16
N SER A 190 1.35 -16.02 -10.17
CA SER A 190 1.98 -16.85 -11.20
C SER A 190 3.10 -16.11 -11.94
N ALA A 191 3.01 -14.78 -12.05
CA ALA A 191 4.07 -13.95 -12.64
C ALA A 191 5.36 -13.92 -11.79
N TRP A 192 5.26 -14.17 -10.49
CA TRP A 192 6.41 -14.37 -9.61
C TRP A 192 6.84 -15.85 -9.59
N ALA A 193 5.90 -16.77 -9.33
CA ALA A 193 6.18 -18.20 -9.21
C ALA A 193 6.81 -18.82 -10.47
N ASN A 194 6.42 -18.36 -11.67
CA ASN A 194 6.96 -18.83 -12.94
C ASN A 194 8.23 -18.06 -13.40
N THR A 195 8.77 -17.13 -12.60
CA THR A 195 10.02 -16.44 -12.95
C THR A 195 11.22 -17.37 -12.75
N ASP A 196 11.91 -17.71 -13.85
CA ASP A 196 13.19 -18.43 -13.85
C ASP A 196 14.21 -17.71 -12.94
N PRO A 197 14.66 -18.32 -11.82
CA PRO A 197 15.57 -17.67 -10.88
C PRO A 197 16.90 -17.22 -11.51
N SER A 198 17.29 -17.85 -12.63
CA SER A 198 18.51 -17.50 -13.39
C SER A 198 18.31 -16.33 -14.37
N LYS A 199 17.06 -15.89 -14.62
CA LYS A 199 16.72 -14.87 -15.64
C LYS A 199 15.77 -13.78 -15.12
N LYS A 200 15.88 -13.42 -13.83
CA LYS A 200 15.11 -12.37 -13.12
C LYS A 200 14.76 -11.14 -13.97
N LYS A 201 13.57 -11.15 -14.59
CA LYS A 201 12.92 -10.00 -15.28
C LYS A 201 11.39 -10.18 -15.28
N GLY A 202 10.81 -10.56 -14.13
CA GLY A 202 9.36 -10.56 -13.95
C GLY A 202 8.82 -9.12 -13.78
N PRO A 203 7.49 -8.90 -13.89
CA PRO A 203 6.89 -7.58 -13.64
C PRO A 203 7.10 -7.12 -12.18
N TRP A 204 7.25 -8.07 -11.25
CA TRP A 204 7.63 -7.80 -9.86
C TRP A 204 9.10 -7.36 -9.68
N ASP A 205 9.99 -7.61 -10.65
CA ASP A 205 11.36 -7.08 -10.66
C ASP A 205 11.41 -5.72 -11.40
N THR A 206 10.80 -5.64 -12.58
CA THR A 206 10.92 -4.49 -13.50
C THR A 206 9.96 -3.35 -13.18
N HIS A 207 8.80 -3.64 -12.59
CA HIS A 207 7.72 -2.70 -12.32
C HIS A 207 7.15 -2.87 -10.90
N PHE A 208 8.00 -3.21 -9.93
CA PHE A 208 7.64 -3.54 -8.54
C PHE A 208 6.55 -2.63 -7.93
N ASP A 209 6.73 -1.31 -7.95
CA ASP A 209 5.74 -0.36 -7.39
C ASP A 209 4.37 -0.45 -8.06
N SER A 210 4.32 -0.68 -9.38
CA SER A 210 3.05 -0.79 -10.09
C SER A 210 2.30 -2.06 -9.68
N MET A 211 3.02 -3.14 -9.37
CA MET A 211 2.45 -4.38 -8.83
C MET A 211 2.04 -4.23 -7.35
N ALA A 212 2.86 -3.56 -6.54
CA ALA A 212 2.54 -3.24 -5.14
C ALA A 212 1.31 -2.34 -5.02
N ILE A 213 1.20 -1.31 -5.86
CA ILE A 213 0.03 -0.42 -5.91
C ILE A 213 -1.21 -1.17 -6.44
N LYS A 214 -1.07 -2.01 -7.48
CA LYS A 214 -2.17 -2.87 -7.97
C LYS A 214 -2.72 -3.75 -6.84
N THR A 215 -1.82 -4.39 -6.10
CA THR A 215 -2.12 -5.18 -4.89
C THR A 215 -2.86 -4.37 -3.84
N ALA A 216 -2.33 -3.20 -3.47
CA ALA A 216 -2.93 -2.39 -2.41
C ALA A 216 -4.34 -1.88 -2.78
N ILE A 217 -4.60 -1.59 -4.05
CA ILE A 217 -5.95 -1.23 -4.54
C ILE A 217 -6.91 -2.43 -4.43
N LYS A 218 -6.48 -3.63 -4.84
CA LYS A 218 -7.28 -4.87 -4.74
C LYS A 218 -7.69 -5.12 -3.27
N ILE A 219 -6.77 -4.90 -2.32
CA ILE A 219 -7.04 -5.02 -0.88
C ILE A 219 -7.95 -3.88 -0.38
N ALA A 220 -7.67 -2.62 -0.73
CA ALA A 220 -8.44 -1.46 -0.25
C ALA A 220 -9.90 -1.44 -0.76
N ARG A 221 -10.19 -2.07 -1.89
CA ARG A 221 -11.52 -2.10 -2.51
C ARG A 221 -12.61 -2.73 -1.62
N LYS A 222 -12.29 -3.52 -0.60
CA LYS A 222 -13.31 -4.02 0.36
C LYS A 222 -13.96 -2.94 1.22
N TYR A 223 -13.36 -1.74 1.30
CA TYR A 223 -13.88 -0.61 2.08
C TYR A 223 -14.64 0.43 1.24
N TRP A 224 -14.73 0.27 -0.09
CA TRP A 224 -15.35 1.27 -0.97
C TRP A 224 -16.84 0.95 -1.22
N PRO A 225 -17.68 1.96 -1.49
CA PRO A 225 -19.05 1.76 -1.91
C PRO A 225 -19.18 0.81 -3.12
N MET A 226 -20.02 -0.22 -2.99
CA MET A 226 -20.31 -1.18 -4.06
C MET A 226 -21.39 -0.63 -5.01
N THR A 227 -21.06 0.41 -5.76
CA THR A 227 -21.98 1.06 -6.73
C THR A 227 -22.13 0.26 -8.04
N SER A 228 -21.19 -0.63 -8.34
CA SER A 228 -21.20 -1.50 -9.53
C SER A 228 -20.32 -2.73 -9.30
N PRO A 229 -20.73 -3.92 -9.78
CA PRO A 229 -19.92 -5.13 -9.71
C PRO A 229 -18.71 -5.11 -10.67
N ALA A 230 -18.60 -4.14 -11.58
CA ALA A 230 -17.57 -4.14 -12.63
C ALA A 230 -16.13 -4.27 -12.08
N LEU A 231 -15.81 -3.58 -10.99
CA LEU A 231 -14.49 -3.66 -10.37
C LEU A 231 -14.26 -4.99 -9.63
N ASP A 232 -15.28 -5.52 -8.95
CA ASP A 232 -15.18 -6.83 -8.28
C ASP A 232 -14.98 -7.95 -9.29
N ASN A 233 -15.77 -7.95 -10.38
CA ASN A 233 -15.66 -8.92 -11.48
C ASN A 233 -14.26 -8.91 -12.11
N VAL A 234 -13.69 -7.72 -12.36
CA VAL A 234 -12.33 -7.58 -12.89
C VAL A 234 -11.28 -8.06 -11.87
N ILE A 235 -11.45 -7.79 -10.58
CA ILE A 235 -10.54 -8.27 -9.53
C ILE A 235 -10.60 -9.80 -9.42
N SER A 236 -11.80 -10.41 -9.47
CA SER A 236 -11.98 -11.87 -9.48
C SER A 236 -11.31 -12.50 -10.70
N TYR A 237 -11.58 -11.97 -11.90
CA TYR A 237 -10.94 -12.42 -13.14
C TYR A 237 -9.40 -12.35 -13.08
N LEU A 238 -8.82 -11.25 -12.57
CA LEU A 238 -7.38 -11.11 -12.40
C LEU A 238 -6.81 -12.13 -11.39
N ASN A 239 -7.56 -12.42 -10.32
CA ASN A 239 -7.15 -13.39 -9.32
C ASN A 239 -7.17 -14.82 -9.87
N GLU A 240 -8.26 -15.22 -10.53
CA GLU A 240 -8.53 -16.59 -10.94
C GLU A 240 -7.86 -16.95 -12.27
N GLU A 241 -8.21 -16.23 -13.36
CA GLU A 241 -7.66 -16.48 -14.70
C GLU A 241 -6.38 -15.66 -14.96
N GLY A 242 -6.26 -14.49 -14.34
CA GLY A 242 -5.10 -13.62 -14.48
C GLY A 242 -3.85 -14.12 -13.76
N GLY A 243 -3.93 -15.15 -12.92
CA GLY A 243 -2.78 -15.67 -12.16
C GLY A 243 -2.20 -14.63 -11.20
N GLU A 244 -3.05 -13.78 -10.63
CA GLU A 244 -2.72 -12.83 -9.56
C GLU A 244 -3.41 -13.20 -8.23
N GLY A 245 -3.73 -14.49 -8.06
CA GLY A 245 -4.66 -15.01 -7.07
C GLY A 245 -4.41 -14.53 -5.64
N PHE A 246 -5.39 -13.82 -5.10
CA PHE A 246 -5.58 -13.60 -3.67
C PHE A 246 -6.61 -14.57 -3.05
N VAL A 247 -7.08 -15.57 -3.79
CA VAL A 247 -8.25 -16.39 -3.43
C VAL A 247 -7.83 -17.81 -3.08
N GLY A 248 -8.30 -18.32 -1.93
CA GLY A 248 -8.47 -19.75 -1.73
C GLY A 248 -7.25 -20.55 -1.24
N GLY A 249 -6.11 -19.93 -0.97
CA GLY A 249 -5.25 -20.47 0.09
C GLY A 249 -6.09 -20.49 1.37
N ALA A 250 -6.17 -21.64 2.06
CA ALA A 250 -7.08 -21.83 3.18
C ALA A 250 -7.02 -20.62 4.11
N VAL A 251 -8.16 -19.93 4.30
CA VAL A 251 -8.21 -18.74 5.14
C VAL A 251 -7.72 -19.17 6.51
N THR A 252 -6.49 -18.77 6.86
CA THR A 252 -5.95 -19.10 8.17
C THR A 252 -6.87 -18.47 9.19
N LEU A 253 -7.13 -19.18 10.29
CA LEU A 253 -7.95 -18.65 11.40
C LEU A 253 -7.49 -17.25 11.81
N GLU A 254 -6.19 -16.99 11.70
CA GLU A 254 -5.55 -15.69 11.89
C GLU A 254 -5.97 -14.62 10.87
N THR A 255 -5.95 -14.89 9.56
CA THR A 255 -6.40 -13.92 8.53
C THR A 255 -7.91 -13.69 8.62
N ALA A 256 -8.71 -14.75 8.79
CA ALA A 256 -10.15 -14.63 9.07
C ALA A 256 -10.40 -13.77 10.31
N SER A 257 -9.67 -14.02 11.40
CA SER A 257 -9.83 -13.29 12.65
C SER A 257 -9.47 -11.81 12.50
N ARG A 258 -8.37 -11.48 11.81
CA ARG A 258 -7.95 -10.09 11.55
C ARG A 258 -8.96 -9.33 10.68
N GLU A 259 -9.64 -9.99 9.75
CA GLU A 259 -10.68 -9.36 8.92
C GLU A 259 -12.05 -9.28 9.61
N MET A 260 -12.44 -10.31 10.36
CA MET A 260 -13.76 -10.40 11.01
C MET A 260 -13.89 -9.54 12.27
N HIS A 261 -12.81 -9.33 13.04
CA HIS A 261 -12.82 -8.45 14.21
C HIS A 261 -12.54 -6.98 13.86
N GLY A 262 -12.13 -6.71 12.61
CA GLY A 262 -11.68 -5.40 12.15
C GLY A 262 -10.45 -4.86 12.91
N PRO A 263 -10.02 -3.62 12.64
CA PRO A 263 -9.24 -2.89 13.61
C PRO A 263 -10.18 -2.58 14.79
N SER A 264 -10.04 -3.33 15.90
CA SER A 264 -10.65 -2.95 17.18
C SER A 264 -10.44 -1.46 17.42
N SER A 265 -11.48 -0.74 17.85
CA SER A 265 -11.45 0.72 18.01
C SER A 265 -10.52 1.14 19.15
N ALA A 266 -9.23 1.11 18.87
CA ALA A 266 -8.17 1.61 19.72
C ALA A 266 -8.15 3.13 19.63
N THR A 267 -8.86 3.77 20.55
CA THR A 267 -8.73 5.20 20.82
C THR A 267 -7.35 5.47 21.44
N GLN A 268 -6.27 5.46 20.64
CA GLN A 268 -5.01 6.14 20.94
C GLN A 268 -4.04 6.18 19.75
N THR A 269 -3.31 7.29 19.68
CA THR A 269 -2.41 7.66 18.59
C THR A 269 -1.13 6.81 18.60
N ASN A 270 -1.11 5.71 17.84
CA ASN A 270 0.07 4.85 17.74
C ASN A 270 1.13 5.41 16.78
N VAL A 271 2.11 6.12 17.34
CA VAL A 271 3.39 6.39 16.67
C VAL A 271 4.23 5.11 16.71
N VAL A 272 4.20 4.33 15.62
CA VAL A 272 4.99 3.09 15.54
C VAL A 272 6.46 3.41 15.31
N ASN A 273 7.28 3.22 16.34
CA ASN A 273 8.74 3.22 16.24
C ASN A 273 9.23 1.76 16.27
N LEU A 274 9.71 1.25 15.14
CA LEU A 274 10.13 -0.15 14.99
C LEU A 274 11.54 -0.36 15.52
N HIS A 275 11.69 -0.83 16.77
CA HIS A 275 12.86 -1.58 17.25
C HIS A 275 12.39 -2.65 18.25
N GLU A 276 12.62 -3.92 17.89
CA GLU A 276 12.51 -5.15 18.69
C GLU A 276 11.14 -5.47 19.32
N GLY A 277 10.68 -6.72 19.15
CA GLY A 277 9.33 -7.14 19.53
C GLY A 277 9.29 -8.41 20.36
N VAL A 278 8.31 -8.49 21.24
CA VAL A 278 7.74 -9.72 21.82
C VAL A 278 6.23 -9.48 21.98
N VAL A 279 5.41 -10.45 21.60
CA VAL A 279 3.96 -10.47 21.90
C VAL A 279 3.73 -11.47 23.02
N TYR A 280 2.86 -11.12 23.97
CA TYR A 280 2.35 -12.04 24.99
C TYR A 280 0.84 -12.17 24.83
N ASP A 281 0.35 -13.39 24.64
CA ASP A 281 -1.08 -13.71 24.74
C ASP A 281 -1.53 -13.68 26.21
N VAL A 282 -2.81 -13.33 26.43
CA VAL A 282 -3.44 -13.33 27.76
C VAL A 282 -4.77 -14.06 27.67
N ASP A 283 -4.90 -15.17 28.40
CA ASP A 283 -6.14 -15.95 28.50
C ASP A 283 -7.29 -15.13 29.14
N PRO A 284 -8.53 -15.30 28.66
CA PRO A 284 -9.68 -14.57 29.20
C PRO A 284 -10.16 -15.16 30.53
N THR A 285 -10.20 -14.33 31.57
CA THR A 285 -10.88 -14.64 32.84
C THR A 285 -12.33 -14.10 32.84
N PRO A 286 -13.27 -14.75 33.56
CA PRO A 286 -14.69 -14.66 33.24
C PRO A 286 -15.43 -13.44 33.82
N VAL A 287 -16.51 -13.05 33.13
CA VAL A 287 -17.40 -11.95 33.52
C VAL A 287 -18.29 -12.33 34.70
N VAL A 288 -18.31 -11.49 35.74
CA VAL A 288 -19.32 -11.51 36.81
C VAL A 288 -20.27 -10.32 36.63
N GLN A 289 -21.57 -10.60 36.58
CA GLN A 289 -22.62 -9.58 36.52
C GLN A 289 -22.95 -9.01 37.92
N PRO A 290 -23.18 -7.70 38.08
CA PRO A 290 -23.85 -7.15 39.26
C PRO A 290 -25.37 -6.99 39.04
N GLN A 291 -26.18 -7.45 40.00
CA GLN A 291 -27.59 -7.03 40.14
C GLN A 291 -27.69 -5.68 40.87
N ALA A 292 -28.85 -5.02 40.73
CA ALA A 292 -29.12 -3.68 41.23
C ALA A 292 -29.52 -3.64 42.71
N ASP A 293 -29.39 -2.46 43.36
CA ASP A 293 -30.57 -1.80 43.95
C ASP A 293 -30.40 -0.29 44.30
N ALA A 294 -31.56 0.39 44.37
CA ALA A 294 -31.93 1.61 45.11
C ALA A 294 -31.12 2.96 45.06
N SER A 295 -31.84 4.02 44.65
CA SER A 295 -31.64 5.46 44.97
C SER A 295 -32.45 5.84 46.26
N PRO A 296 -32.55 7.09 46.84
CA PRO A 296 -32.57 8.41 46.16
C PRO A 296 -32.23 9.76 46.92
N VAL A 297 -32.40 10.88 46.19
CA VAL A 297 -32.62 12.33 46.57
C VAL A 297 -31.47 13.22 47.09
N GLY A 298 -31.32 14.42 46.49
CA GLY A 298 -30.62 15.59 47.08
C GLY A 298 -30.37 16.78 46.13
N ASP A 299 -30.78 17.99 46.52
CA ASP A 299 -30.90 19.22 45.69
C ASP A 299 -30.12 20.43 46.28
N SER A 300 -29.71 21.51 45.58
CA SER A 300 -29.74 21.88 44.14
C SER A 300 -28.86 23.14 43.84
N HIS A 301 -28.77 23.53 42.56
CA HIS A 301 -28.57 24.90 42.00
C HIS A 301 -27.28 25.75 42.17
N TYR A 302 -26.76 26.19 40.99
CA TYR A 302 -26.14 27.48 40.58
C TYR A 302 -24.65 27.60 40.14
N ALA A 303 -24.50 28.14 38.91
CA ALA A 303 -23.49 29.10 38.38
C ALA A 303 -22.04 28.70 37.97
N GLN A 304 -21.87 28.53 36.65
CA GLN A 304 -20.96 29.29 35.72
C GLN A 304 -19.39 29.23 35.78
N MET A 305 -18.78 29.37 34.58
CA MET A 305 -17.32 29.47 34.25
C MET A 305 -16.47 28.19 34.41
N ASP A 306 -15.29 28.03 33.81
CA ASP A 306 -14.74 28.35 32.47
C ASP A 306 -13.41 27.54 32.29
N GLN A 307 -12.91 27.39 31.06
CA GLN A 307 -11.53 27.01 30.67
C GLN A 307 -10.91 25.63 31.02
N SER A 308 -10.19 25.11 30.01
CA SER A 308 -9.04 24.18 30.09
C SER A 308 -9.17 22.84 30.85
N ARG A 309 -9.27 21.74 30.09
CA ARG A 309 -9.01 20.39 30.62
C ARG A 309 -7.50 20.12 30.71
N SER A 310 -6.95 20.26 31.92
CA SER A 310 -5.75 19.52 32.31
C SER A 310 -6.10 18.04 32.58
N GLN A 311 -5.15 17.13 32.42
CA GLN A 311 -5.24 15.78 32.99
C GLN A 311 -4.21 15.63 34.11
N GLY A 312 -4.61 14.92 35.16
CA GLY A 312 -3.95 14.90 36.46
C GLY A 312 -2.72 13.99 36.58
N PRO A 313 -2.14 13.91 37.80
CA PRO A 313 -0.86 13.26 38.03
C PRO A 313 -0.98 11.73 38.19
N ILE A 314 -0.01 10.99 37.66
CA ILE A 314 0.18 9.58 37.96
C ILE A 314 1.07 9.45 39.22
N ARG A 315 0.60 8.69 40.20
CA ARG A 315 1.31 8.37 41.45
C ARG A 315 2.51 7.44 41.20
N THR A 316 3.56 7.61 41.98
CA THR A 316 4.71 6.70 42.07
C THR A 316 4.55 5.72 43.22
N GLU A 317 4.63 4.43 42.91
CA GLU A 317 4.96 3.25 43.76
C GLU A 317 4.55 2.02 42.91
N GLY A 318 5.34 0.97 42.69
CA GLY A 318 6.75 0.74 43.01
C GLY A 318 7.02 -0.76 43.13
N GLU A 319 7.63 -1.41 42.12
CA GLU A 319 8.21 -2.75 42.27
C GLU A 319 9.23 -3.05 41.16
N ALA A 320 10.28 -3.82 41.48
CA ALA A 320 11.49 -3.91 40.69
C ALA A 320 11.72 -5.28 40.03
N GLY A 321 11.55 -5.32 38.70
CA GLY A 321 12.44 -5.92 37.71
C GLY A 321 12.95 -7.37 37.82
N ALA A 322 12.85 -8.07 36.69
CA ALA A 322 13.93 -8.91 36.17
C ALA A 322 13.88 -8.92 34.62
N GLY A 323 14.82 -8.34 33.87
CA GLY A 323 15.90 -7.46 34.32
C GLY A 323 16.60 -6.74 33.17
N SER A 324 17.00 -5.48 33.41
CA SER A 324 18.04 -4.77 32.70
C SER A 324 18.72 -3.83 33.71
N SER A 325 20.04 -3.67 33.64
CA SER A 325 20.75 -2.93 34.69
C SER A 325 20.48 -1.42 34.57
N PRO A 326 20.27 -0.66 35.67
CA PRO A 326 20.08 0.80 35.61
C PRO A 326 21.21 1.57 34.90
N ARG A 327 22.39 0.96 34.75
CA ARG A 327 23.51 1.53 33.97
C ARG A 327 23.23 1.53 32.46
N ASP A 328 22.54 0.53 31.96
CA ASP A 328 22.34 0.26 30.52
C ASP A 328 21.33 1.25 29.88
N VAL A 329 20.23 1.49 30.61
CA VAL A 329 19.23 2.51 30.26
C VAL A 329 19.85 3.91 30.26
N ASN A 330 20.66 4.22 31.28
CA ASN A 330 21.35 5.50 31.37
C ASN A 330 22.39 5.68 30.25
N GLU A 331 23.12 4.63 29.87
CA GLU A 331 24.08 4.70 28.74
C GLU A 331 23.35 4.94 27.41
N THR A 332 22.21 4.28 27.20
CA THR A 332 21.35 4.49 26.02
C THR A 332 20.83 5.93 25.94
N LEU A 333 20.38 6.50 27.06
CA LEU A 333 19.94 7.89 27.12
C LEU A 333 21.09 8.88 26.92
N ILE A 334 22.30 8.60 27.42
CA ILE A 334 23.51 9.40 27.17
C ILE A 334 23.84 9.41 25.66
N ARG A 335 23.85 8.25 25.00
CA ARG A 335 24.03 8.17 23.54
C ARG A 335 22.97 8.98 22.78
N ARG A 336 21.72 9.01 23.29
CA ARG A 336 20.64 9.81 22.68
C ARG A 336 20.83 11.32 22.87
N ILE A 337 21.30 11.77 24.03
CA ILE A 337 21.68 13.18 24.28
C ILE A 337 22.75 13.61 23.27
N ASP A 338 23.75 12.75 23.02
CA ASP A 338 24.82 13.03 22.07
C ASP A 338 24.30 13.16 20.62
N GLN A 339 23.41 12.27 20.17
CA GLN A 339 22.76 12.37 18.85
C GLN A 339 21.93 13.65 18.68
N VAL A 340 21.21 14.08 19.72
CA VAL A 340 20.40 15.31 19.68
C VAL A 340 21.31 16.54 19.60
N HIS A 341 22.40 16.58 20.38
CA HIS A 341 23.43 17.62 20.29
C HIS A 341 24.01 17.73 18.86
N ASP A 342 24.42 16.60 18.27
CA ASP A 342 25.08 16.60 16.96
C ASP A 342 24.13 16.88 15.81
N ARG A 343 22.82 16.67 16.00
CA ARG A 343 21.77 17.20 15.11
C ARG A 343 21.65 18.71 15.25
N SER A 344 21.55 19.24 16.47
CA SER A 344 21.39 20.68 16.73
C SER A 344 22.62 21.50 16.30
N MET A 345 23.83 20.95 16.40
CA MET A 345 25.05 21.56 15.85
C MET A 345 25.02 21.73 14.32
N ARG A 346 24.25 20.90 13.61
CA ARG A 346 24.08 20.97 12.14
C ARG A 346 22.91 21.85 11.73
N THR A 347 21.78 21.79 12.46
CA THR A 347 20.53 22.46 12.07
C THR A 347 20.27 23.80 12.76
N GLY A 348 20.99 24.12 13.85
CA GLY A 348 20.72 25.28 14.70
C GLY A 348 19.44 25.18 15.54
N ALA A 349 18.72 24.05 15.50
CA ALA A 349 17.43 23.85 16.17
C ALA A 349 17.57 23.57 17.67
N TRP A 350 18.14 24.52 18.41
CA TRP A 350 18.46 24.36 19.83
C TRP A 350 17.24 24.33 20.75
N GLN A 351 16.20 25.13 20.47
CA GLN A 351 14.98 25.15 21.30
C GLN A 351 14.34 23.75 21.38
N SER A 352 14.14 23.10 20.24
CA SER A 352 13.58 21.74 20.16
C SER A 352 14.43 20.69 20.88
N ALA A 353 15.73 20.92 21.08
CA ALA A 353 16.59 20.05 21.88
C ALA A 353 16.33 20.22 23.39
N PHE A 354 16.14 21.45 23.86
CA PHE A 354 15.76 21.72 25.26
C PHE A 354 14.34 21.23 25.57
N ASP A 355 13.39 21.41 24.65
CA ASP A 355 12.02 20.91 24.80
C ASP A 355 12.02 19.38 24.88
N TRP A 356 12.79 18.70 24.00
CA TRP A 356 13.00 17.25 24.05
C TRP A 356 13.62 16.78 25.37
N ALA A 357 14.69 17.44 25.83
CA ALA A 357 15.36 17.06 27.08
C ALA A 357 14.39 17.17 28.26
N THR A 358 13.68 18.28 28.37
CA THR A 358 12.71 18.55 29.46
C THR A 358 11.55 17.54 29.45
N ALA A 359 11.12 17.09 28.26
CA ALA A 359 10.05 16.11 28.13
C ALA A 359 10.49 14.64 28.38
N GLN A 360 11.77 14.31 28.17
CA GLN A 360 12.24 12.91 28.10
C GLN A 360 13.27 12.52 29.16
N LEU A 361 13.86 13.48 29.87
CA LEU A 361 14.92 13.26 30.85
C LEU A 361 14.52 13.83 32.23
N LYS A 362 15.05 13.24 33.30
CA LYS A 362 14.85 13.69 34.69
C LYS A 362 16.16 13.59 35.46
N GLY A 363 16.29 14.38 36.54
CA GLY A 363 17.48 14.41 37.40
C GLY A 363 18.78 14.69 36.63
N ASP A 364 19.86 14.02 37.03
CA ASP A 364 21.22 14.19 36.51
C ASP A 364 21.34 14.12 34.98
N LEU A 365 20.51 13.31 34.31
CA LEU A 365 20.49 13.21 32.84
C LEU A 365 19.93 14.47 32.18
N LEU A 366 18.90 15.08 32.76
CA LEU A 366 18.35 16.35 32.29
C LEU A 366 19.35 17.49 32.48
N GLU A 367 20.02 17.53 33.63
CA GLU A 367 21.05 18.54 33.90
C GLU A 367 22.25 18.39 32.94
N ARG A 368 22.74 17.16 32.75
CA ARG A 368 23.79 16.82 31.77
C ARG A 368 23.42 17.21 30.34
N ALA A 369 22.19 16.92 29.91
CA ALA A 369 21.69 17.32 28.59
C ALA A 369 21.65 18.85 28.45
N ASN A 370 21.06 19.55 29.41
CA ASN A 370 20.95 21.01 29.41
C ASN A 370 22.32 21.69 29.41
N GLN A 371 23.29 21.18 30.18
CA GLN A 371 24.66 21.69 30.18
C GLN A 371 25.34 21.50 28.81
N LYS A 372 25.23 20.30 28.22
CA LYS A 372 25.79 20.00 26.89
C LYS A 372 25.15 20.85 25.79
N PHE A 373 23.82 21.02 25.81
CA PHE A 373 23.11 21.80 24.80
C PHE A 373 23.38 23.30 24.92
N ARG A 374 23.46 23.88 26.13
CA ARG A 374 23.87 25.28 26.32
C ARG A 374 25.28 25.54 25.79
N LYS A 375 26.21 24.62 26.03
CA LYS A 375 27.58 24.72 25.49
C LYS A 375 27.59 24.64 23.96
N GLY A 376 26.93 23.65 23.37
CA GLY A 376 26.83 23.51 21.91
C GLY A 376 26.16 24.71 21.24
N GLN A 377 25.10 25.25 21.83
CA GLN A 377 24.43 26.48 21.35
C GLN A 377 25.37 27.68 21.36
N ALA A 378 26.16 27.87 22.42
CA ALA A 378 27.14 28.95 22.49
C ALA A 378 28.26 28.78 21.43
N GLU A 379 28.78 27.56 21.24
CA GLU A 379 29.79 27.26 20.21
C GLU A 379 29.23 27.46 18.78
N TYR A 380 27.99 27.07 18.54
CA TYR A 380 27.30 27.27 17.26
C TYR A 380 27.12 28.76 16.93
N LEU A 381 26.65 29.55 17.91
CA LEU A 381 26.50 31.00 17.76
C LEU A 381 27.85 31.73 17.65
N ALA A 382 28.91 31.22 18.29
CA ALA A 382 30.25 31.75 18.12
C ALA A 382 30.79 31.52 16.69
N LYS A 383 30.59 30.32 16.13
CA LYS A 383 30.98 30.00 14.74
C LYS A 383 30.23 30.86 13.71
N GLN A 384 28.98 31.25 13.97
CA GLN A 384 28.24 32.19 13.11
C GLN A 384 28.71 33.65 13.20
N LYS A 385 29.50 34.01 14.23
CA LYS A 385 29.97 35.40 14.46
C LYS A 385 31.41 35.65 14.01
N VAL A 386 32.12 34.64 13.50
CA VAL A 386 33.44 34.82 12.89
C VAL A 386 33.22 35.22 11.42
N PRO A 387 33.56 36.45 11.00
CA PRO A 387 33.59 36.78 9.58
C PRO A 387 34.69 35.96 8.87
N ALA A 388 34.43 35.59 7.61
CA ALA A 388 35.29 34.74 6.79
C ALA A 388 36.65 35.37 6.46
#